data_AF-A0A952ANS0-F1
#
_entry.id   AF-A0A952ANS0-F1
#
_cell.length_a   1.000
_cell.length_b   1.000
_cell.length_c   1.000
_cell.angle_alpha   90.00
_cell.angle_beta   90.00
_cell.angle_gamma   90.00
#
_symmetry.space_group_name_H-M   'P 1'
#
loop_
_entity.id
_entity.type
_entity.pdbx_description
1 polymer ?
#
loop_
_entity_poly.entity_id
_entity_poly.type
_entity_poly.pdbx_seq_one_letter_code
_entity_poly.pdbx_strand_id
1 'polypeptide(L)'
;MITLYTHTGACATAINILLERLGLPYEKIEVTFGDENYKKINPKGAVPALIDSQLGESVVLTQLPAIAKYLLRKKFGNLFDGKSYDEYKLDSMLSLL
;
A
#
# COMPACT_ATOMS: atom_id res chain seq x y z
N MET A 1 3.99 2.04 -12.92
CA MET A 1 2.69 2.66 -12.63
C MET A 1 2.14 1.97 -11.40
N ILE A 2 1.61 2.73 -10.44
CA ILE A 2 1.01 2.18 -9.22
C ILE A 2 -0.47 1.95 -9.49
N THR A 3 -0.98 0.77 -9.14
CA THR A 3 -2.40 0.45 -9.13
C THR A 3 -2.79 0.05 -7.71
N LEU A 4 -3.76 0.75 -7.13
CA LEU A 4 -4.26 0.51 -5.78
C LEU A 4 -5.69 -0.04 -5.85
N TYR A 5 -5.86 -1.26 -5.34
CA TYR A 5 -7.17 -1.85 -5.10
C TYR A 5 -7.64 -1.48 -3.69
N THR A 6 -8.79 -0.82 -3.61
CA THR A 6 -9.31 -0.21 -2.38
C THR A 6 -10.82 -0.32 -2.27
N HIS A 7 -11.35 -0.03 -1.08
CA HIS A 7 -12.78 0.05 -0.83
C HIS A 7 -13.07 1.26 0.07
N THR A 8 -14.04 2.06 -0.33
CA THR A 8 -14.48 3.27 0.36
C THR A 8 -15.04 2.90 1.73
N GLY A 9 -14.60 3.60 2.77
CA GLY A 9 -15.00 3.31 4.15
C GLY A 9 -14.19 2.20 4.83
N ALA A 10 -13.24 1.55 4.13
CA ALA A 10 -12.28 0.63 4.74
C ALA A 10 -11.02 1.37 5.23
N CYS A 11 -10.21 0.68 6.06
CA CYS A 11 -8.89 1.16 6.49
C CYS A 11 -7.94 1.44 5.30
N ALA A 12 -8.18 0.81 4.15
CA ALA A 12 -7.49 1.05 2.89
C ALA A 12 -7.52 2.52 2.43
N THR A 13 -8.47 3.33 2.92
CA THR A 13 -8.52 4.77 2.69
C THR A 13 -7.24 5.50 3.13
N ALA A 14 -6.53 4.99 4.14
CA ALA A 14 -5.26 5.56 4.57
C ALA A 14 -4.20 5.55 3.46
N ILE A 15 -4.16 4.50 2.63
CA ILE A 15 -3.21 4.40 1.51
C ILE A 15 -3.60 5.35 0.37
N ASN A 16 -4.89 5.53 0.10
CA ASN A 16 -5.36 6.56 -0.84
C ASN A 16 -4.81 7.94 -0.44
N ILE A 17 -5.05 8.34 0.81
CA ILE A 17 -4.60 9.64 1.34
C ILE A 17 -3.07 9.75 1.28
N LEU A 18 -2.35 8.67 1.59
CA LEU A 18 -0.89 8.66 1.56
C LEU A 18 -0.36 8.89 0.13
N LEU A 19 -0.91 8.21 -0.88
CA LEU A 19 -0.51 8.39 -2.29
C LEU A 19 -0.73 9.83 -2.76
N GLU A 20 -1.90 10.40 -2.44
CA GLU A 20 -2.23 11.81 -2.73
C GLU A 20 -1.23 12.77 -2.07
N ARG A 21 -0.95 12.58 -0.78
CA ARG A 21 0.00 13.43 -0.02
C ARG A 21 1.44 13.33 -0.53
N LEU A 22 1.86 12.16 -0.99
CA LEU A 22 3.19 11.96 -1.56
C LEU A 22 3.27 12.47 -3.02
N GLY A 23 2.14 12.79 -3.65
CA GLY A 23 2.06 13.18 -5.05
C GLY A 23 2.56 12.06 -5.99
N LEU A 24 2.31 10.80 -5.62
CA LEU A 24 2.68 9.65 -6.45
C LEU A 24 1.52 9.35 -7.42
N PRO A 25 1.76 9.34 -8.75
CA PRO A 25 0.70 9.02 -9.70
C PRO A 25 0.28 7.56 -9.56
N TYR A 26 -1.03 7.32 -9.46
CA TYR A 26 -1.59 5.99 -9.30
C TYR A 26 -2.96 5.87 -9.95
N GLU A 27 -3.31 4.65 -10.31
CA GLU A 27 -4.65 4.23 -10.68
C GLU A 27 -5.36 3.66 -9.45
N LYS A 28 -6.58 4.13 -9.18
CA LYS A 28 -7.41 3.63 -8.09
C LYS A 28 -8.50 2.72 -8.65
N ILE A 29 -8.54 1.48 -8.17
CA ILE A 29 -9.56 0.50 -8.53
C ILE A 29 -10.40 0.22 -7.28
N GLU A 30 -11.69 0.55 -7.36
CA GLU A 30 -12.64 0.22 -6.32
C GLU A 30 -13.03 -1.26 -6.44
N VAL A 31 -12.95 -2.00 -5.33
CA VAL A 31 -13.33 -3.41 -5.29
C VAL A 31 -14.45 -3.63 -4.29
N THR A 32 -15.22 -4.69 -4.48
CA THR A 32 -16.24 -5.13 -3.52
C THR A 32 -15.73 -6.32 -2.73
N PHE A 33 -16.04 -6.39 -1.44
CA PHE A 33 -15.70 -7.57 -0.63
C PHE A 33 -16.37 -8.82 -1.20
N GLY A 34 -15.61 -9.91 -1.30
CA GLY A 34 -16.09 -11.17 -1.85
C GLY A 34 -16.04 -11.27 -3.38
N ASP A 35 -15.57 -10.25 -4.10
CA ASP A 35 -15.37 -10.32 -5.55
C ASP A 35 -14.34 -11.40 -5.92
N GLU A 36 -14.78 -12.41 -6.67
CA GLU A 36 -13.96 -13.54 -7.12
C GLU A 36 -12.88 -13.12 -8.12
N ASN A 37 -13.08 -12.04 -8.88
CA ASN A 37 -12.04 -11.50 -9.74
C ASN A 37 -10.95 -10.81 -8.92
N TYR A 38 -11.34 -10.07 -7.87
CA TYR A 38 -10.36 -9.47 -6.96
C TYR A 38 -9.58 -10.52 -6.17
N LYS A 39 -10.21 -11.63 -5.78
CA LYS A 39 -9.50 -12.75 -5.12
C LYS A 39 -8.39 -13.36 -5.97
N LYS A 40 -8.44 -13.25 -7.31
CA LYS A 40 -7.32 -13.66 -8.18
C LYS A 40 -6.08 -12.76 -7.98
N ILE A 41 -6.28 -11.53 -7.51
CA ILE A 41 -5.21 -10.55 -7.24
C ILE A 41 -4.73 -10.69 -5.80
N ASN A 42 -5.66 -10.67 -4.83
CA ASN A 42 -5.36 -10.95 -3.43
C ASN A 42 -6.26 -12.09 -2.93
N PRO A 43 -5.74 -13.33 -2.82
CA PRO A 43 -6.52 -14.49 -2.36
C PRO A 43 -7.18 -14.32 -0.99
N LYS A 44 -6.66 -13.41 -0.14
CA LYS A 44 -7.29 -13.08 1.15
C LYS A 44 -8.57 -12.26 1.00
N GLY A 45 -8.82 -11.66 -0.17
CA GLY A 45 -9.96 -10.78 -0.44
C GLY A 45 -9.93 -9.46 0.35
N ALA A 46 -8.86 -9.19 1.09
CA ALA A 46 -8.71 -7.99 1.92
C ALA A 46 -8.18 -6.82 1.09
N VAL A 47 -8.57 -5.60 1.48
CA VAL A 47 -7.97 -4.35 0.99
C VAL A 47 -7.12 -3.72 2.10
N PRO A 48 -6.10 -2.90 1.77
CA PRO A 48 -5.63 -2.58 0.42
C PRO A 48 -4.74 -3.68 -0.19
N ALA A 49 -4.70 -3.70 -1.53
CA ALA A 49 -3.66 -4.36 -2.30
C ALA A 49 -3.06 -3.38 -3.31
N LEU A 50 -1.74 -3.38 -3.47
CA LEU A 50 -1.02 -2.47 -4.34
C LEU A 50 -0.13 -3.24 -5.30
N ILE A 51 -0.19 -2.88 -6.58
CA ILE A 51 0.73 -3.34 -7.62
C ILE A 51 1.56 -2.13 -8.05
N ASP A 52 2.87 -2.29 -8.17
CA ASP A 52 3.71 -1.32 -8.86
C ASP A 52 4.45 -2.04 -9.99
N SER A 53 4.22 -1.61 -11.22
CA SER A 53 4.87 -2.21 -12.41
C SER A 53 6.40 -2.18 -12.34
N GLN A 54 7.01 -1.33 -11.50
CA GLN A 54 8.46 -1.31 -11.29
C GLN A 54 8.98 -2.48 -10.44
N LEU A 55 8.13 -3.14 -9.65
CA LEU A 55 8.47 -4.35 -8.90
C LEU A 55 8.27 -5.63 -9.74
N GLY A 56 7.64 -5.51 -10.91
CA GLY A 56 7.15 -6.62 -11.73
C GLY A 56 5.64 -6.84 -11.53
N GLU A 57 4.92 -7.13 -12.63
CA GLU A 57 3.45 -7.20 -12.65
C GLU A 57 2.86 -8.27 -11.71
N SER A 58 3.63 -9.29 -11.35
CA SER A 58 3.19 -10.37 -10.46
C SER A 58 3.37 -10.08 -8.97
N VAL A 59 3.98 -8.95 -8.60
CA VAL A 59 4.22 -8.59 -7.20
C VAL A 59 3.03 -7.78 -6.67
N VAL A 60 2.23 -8.41 -5.81
CA VAL A 60 1.12 -7.76 -5.11
C VAL A 60 1.54 -7.48 -3.67
N LEU A 61 1.66 -6.21 -3.31
CA LEU A 61 1.85 -5.78 -1.93
C LEU A 61 0.51 -5.78 -1.21
N THR A 62 0.48 -6.37 -0.02
CA THR A 62 -0.69 -6.39 0.86
C THR A 62 -0.26 -5.95 2.25
N GLN A 63 -1.23 -5.68 3.13
CA GLN A 63 -1.05 -5.10 4.46
C GLN A 63 -0.75 -3.59 4.42
N LEU A 64 -1.53 -2.84 5.19
CA LEU A 64 -1.47 -1.39 5.23
C LEU A 64 -0.07 -0.88 5.68
N PRO A 65 0.56 -1.40 6.74
CA PRO A 65 1.92 -0.96 7.14
C PRO A 65 2.99 -1.22 6.07
N ALA A 66 2.95 -2.39 5.43
CA ALA A 66 3.93 -2.77 4.42
C ALA A 66 3.83 -1.87 3.18
N ILE A 67 2.60 -1.60 2.72
CA ILE A 67 2.34 -0.69 1.62
C ILE A 67 2.78 0.74 1.97
N ALA A 68 2.45 1.23 3.18
CA ALA A 68 2.85 2.57 3.61
C ALA A 68 4.38 2.75 3.60
N LYS A 69 5.12 1.80 4.18
CA LYS A 69 6.60 1.80 4.15
C LYS A 69 7.16 1.79 2.73
N TYR A 70 6.59 0.95 1.87
CA TYR A 70 7.00 0.87 0.47
C TYR A 70 6.88 2.24 -0.22
N LEU A 71 5.74 2.91 -0.07
CA LEU A 71 5.50 4.22 -0.69
C LEU A 71 6.41 5.31 -0.14
N LEU A 72 6.67 5.30 1.18
CA LEU A 72 7.62 6.23 1.80
C LEU A 72 9.04 6.03 1.27
N ARG A 73 9.52 4.78 1.18
CA ARG A 73 10.82 4.47 0.57
C ARG A 73 10.87 4.86 -0.90
N LYS A 74 9.79 4.64 -1.65
CA LYS A 74 9.70 5.03 -3.06
C LYS A 74 9.85 6.55 -3.24
N LYS A 75 9.26 7.35 -2.34
CA LYS A 75 9.30 8.82 -2.41
C LYS A 75 10.62 9.40 -1.90
N PHE A 76 11.12 8.91 -0.78
CA PHE A 76 12.22 9.52 -0.02
C PHE A 76 13.54 8.74 -0.09
N GLY A 77 13.56 7.58 -0.77
CA GLY A 77 14.74 6.74 -0.88
C GLY A 77 15.17 6.14 0.46
N ASN A 78 16.47 6.21 0.75
CA ASN A 78 17.11 5.55 1.89
C ASN A 78 16.87 6.25 3.24
N LEU A 79 15.93 7.20 3.34
CA LEU A 79 15.55 7.80 4.62
C LEU A 79 15.06 6.73 5.63
N PHE A 80 14.56 5.62 5.10
CA PHE A 80 14.06 4.46 5.84
C PHE A 80 14.90 3.24 5.48
N ASP A 81 16.06 3.11 6.13
CA ASP A 81 17.10 2.08 5.84
C ASP A 81 16.90 0.77 6.62
N GLY A 82 15.84 0.66 7.42
CA GLY A 82 15.58 -0.51 8.25
C GLY A 82 16.40 -0.58 9.55
N LYS A 83 17.23 0.43 9.84
CA LYS A 83 18.19 0.41 10.96
C LYS A 83 18.17 1.70 11.80
N SER A 84 17.58 2.77 11.29
CA SER A 84 17.51 4.06 11.98
C SER A 84 16.43 4.09 13.06
N TYR A 85 16.61 4.99 14.05
CA TYR A 85 15.57 5.31 15.03
C TYR A 85 14.27 5.78 14.35
N ASP A 86 14.38 6.48 13.22
CA ASP A 86 13.23 6.94 12.46
C ASP A 86 12.43 5.79 11.84
N GLU A 87 13.09 4.70 11.41
CA GLU A 87 12.39 3.48 11.00
C GLU A 87 11.67 2.85 12.20
N TYR A 88 12.33 2.66 13.35
CA TYR A 88 11.65 2.05 14.51
C TYR A 88 10.47 2.89 15.00
N LYS A 89 10.58 4.21 14.92
CA LYS A 89 9.48 5.12 15.24
C LYS A 89 8.35 5.00 14.22
N LEU A 90 8.67 4.92 12.93
CA LEU A 90 7.69 4.66 11.88
C LEU A 90 6.97 3.32 12.11
N ASP A 91 7.70 2.27 12.46
CA ASP A 91 7.16 0.93 12.73
C ASP A 91 6.21 0.93 13.90
N SER A 92 6.61 1.59 14.99
CA SER A 92 5.78 1.81 16.16
C SER A 92 4.48 2.54 15.79
N MET A 93 4.57 3.64 15.02
CA MET A 93 3.39 4.38 14.56
C MET A 93 2.48 3.54 13.66
N LEU A 94 3.04 2.77 12.74
CA LEU A 94 2.27 1.93 11.81
C LEU A 94 1.68 0.68 12.47
N SER A 95 2.23 0.22 13.60
CA SER A 95 1.69 -0.93 14.36
C SER A 95 0.31 -0.69 14.99
N LEU A 96 -0.12 0.57 15.03
CA LEU A 96 -1.41 0.99 15.58
C LEU A 96 -2.54 0.99 14.53
N LEU A 97 -2.22 0.64 13.28
CA LEU A 97 -3.13 0.60 12.13
C LEU A 97 -3.51 -0.84 11.77
#